data_AF-A0A953X6Q4-F1
#
_entry.id   AF-A0A953X6Q4-F1
#
_cell.length_a   1.000
_cell.length_b   1.000
_cell.length_c   1.000
_cell.angle_alpha   90.00
_cell.angle_beta   90.00
_cell.angle_gamma   90.00
#
_symmetry.space_group_name_H-M   'P 1'
#
loop_
_entity.id
_entity.type
_entity.pdbx_description
1 polymer ?
#
loop_
_entity_poly.entity_id
_entity_poly.type
_entity_poly.pdbx_seq_one_letter_code
_entity_poly.pdbx_strand_id
1 'polypeptide(L)' 'MQLAAAELANSHVTLVPFDVDRDGAELRAMAEQLGERIATWPYYAPAADWIGYWLGEIERRTGEGVLIPFRV' A
#
# COMPACT_ATOMS: atom_id res chain seq x y z
N MET A 1 11.10 -15.52 12.77
CA MET A 1 10.37 -15.94 11.56
C MET A 1 10.68 -14.91 10.49
N GLN A 2 11.34 -15.31 9.39
CA GLN A 2 11.65 -14.40 8.29
C GLN A 2 10.44 -14.39 7.35
N LEU A 3 9.75 -13.25 7.24
CA LEU A 3 8.71 -13.07 6.24
C LEU A 3 9.37 -13.01 4.85
N ALA A 4 8.95 -13.86 3.91
CA ALA A 4 9.46 -13.89 2.55
C ALA A 4 8.35 -13.49 1.56
N ALA A 5 8.62 -12.46 0.76
CA ALA A 5 7.70 -12.00 -0.26
C ALA A 5 7.74 -12.95 -1.47
N ALA A 6 6.59 -13.51 -1.84
CA ALA A 6 6.42 -14.33 -3.02
C ALA A 6 5.17 -13.87 -3.78
N GLU A 7 5.22 -13.90 -5.10
CA GLU A 7 4.02 -13.66 -5.92
C GLU A 7 2.96 -14.74 -5.64
N LEU A 8 1.71 -14.32 -5.50
CA LEU A 8 0.57 -15.21 -5.28
C LEU A 8 -0.44 -15.00 -6.42
N ALA A 9 -0.66 -16.01 -7.27
CA ALA A 9 -1.51 -15.86 -8.45
C ALA A 9 -2.60 -16.93 -8.54
N ASN A 10 -3.75 -16.56 -9.14
CA ASN A 10 -4.78 -17.48 -9.61
C ASN A 10 -5.33 -17.02 -10.97
N SER A 11 -6.42 -17.63 -11.46
CA SER A 11 -7.03 -17.31 -12.76
C SER A 11 -7.67 -15.91 -12.89
N HIS A 12 -7.80 -15.19 -11.78
CA HIS A 12 -8.50 -13.91 -11.71
C HIS A 12 -7.65 -12.77 -11.14
N VAL A 13 -6.65 -13.08 -10.31
CA VAL A 13 -5.85 -12.08 -9.60
C VAL A 13 -4.41 -12.55 -9.43
N THR A 14 -3.49 -11.59 -9.52
CA THR A 14 -2.08 -11.75 -9.14
C THR A 14 -1.78 -10.75 -8.04
N LEU A 15 -1.23 -11.23 -6.93
CA LEU A 15 -0.69 -10.41 -5.86
C LEU A 15 0.83 -10.39 -6.01
N VAL A 16 1.36 -9.22 -6.34
CA VAL A 16 2.81 -8.97 -6.42
C VAL A 16 3.26 -8.16 -5.20
N PRO A 17 4.46 -8.45 -4.66
CA PRO A 17 5.01 -7.66 -3.56
C PRO A 17 5.03 -6.17 -3.90
N PHE A 18 4.42 -5.37 -3.03
CA PHE A 18 4.37 -3.92 -3.18
C PHE A 18 5.71 -3.32 -2.76
N ASP A 19 6.16 -2.34 -3.54
CA ASP A 19 7.40 -1.62 -3.31
C ASP A 19 7.10 -0.12 -3.30
N VAL A 20 7.46 0.59 -2.23
CA VAL A 20 7.09 2.00 -2.04
C VAL A 20 7.74 2.89 -3.10
N ASP A 21 9.00 2.64 -3.44
CA ASP A 21 9.74 3.43 -4.43
C ASP A 21 9.17 3.24 -5.84
N ARG A 22 8.78 2.01 -6.19
CA ARG A 22 8.24 1.65 -7.50
C ARG A 22 6.76 1.98 -7.67
N ASP A 23 5.95 1.65 -6.66
CA ASP A 23 4.49 1.62 -6.78
C ASP A 23 3.80 2.79 -6.03
N GLY A 24 4.51 3.50 -5.15
CA GLY A 24 3.93 4.53 -4.27
C GLY A 24 3.31 5.71 -5.00
N ALA A 25 3.90 6.14 -6.12
CA ALA A 25 3.37 7.24 -6.92
C ALA A 25 2.01 6.89 -7.56
N GLU A 26 1.85 5.66 -8.04
CA GLU A 26 0.59 5.19 -8.63
C GLU A 26 -0.50 5.09 -7.55
N LEU A 27 -0.18 4.55 -6.37
CA LEU A 27 -1.10 4.48 -5.25
C LEU A 27 -1.57 5.88 -4.81
N ARG A 28 -0.66 6.87 -4.80
CA ARG A 28 -1.01 8.27 -4.50
C ARG A 28 -1.98 8.85 -5.53
N ALA A 29 -1.68 8.67 -6.82
CA ALA A 29 -2.55 9.14 -7.89
C ALA A 29 -3.95 8.51 -7.80
N MET A 30 -4.04 7.20 -7.51
CA MET A 30 -5.31 6.51 -7.29
C MET A 30 -6.06 7.07 -6.09
N ALA A 31 -5.39 7.30 -4.96
CA ALA A 31 -6.00 7.88 -3.76
C ALA A 31 -6.59 9.28 -4.02
N GLU A 32 -5.87 10.12 -4.77
CA GLU A 32 -6.33 11.44 -5.18
C GLU A 32 -7.54 11.37 -6.12
N GLN A 33 -7.54 10.42 -7.07
CA GLN A 33 -8.68 10.19 -7.99
C GLN A 33 -9.93 9.66 -7.27
N LEU A 34 -9.75 8.83 -6.25
CA LEU A 34 -10.86 8.26 -5.49
C LEU A 34 -11.50 9.28 -4.56
N GLY A 35 -10.71 10.23 -4.02
CA GLY A 35 -11.22 11.33 -3.19
C GLY A 35 -12.07 10.83 -2.02
N GLU A 36 -13.29 11.33 -1.89
CA GLU A 36 -14.21 10.96 -0.81
C GLU A 36 -14.73 9.51 -0.90
N ARG A 37 -14.56 8.82 -2.05
CA ARG A 37 -15.02 7.42 -2.20
C ARG A 37 -14.31 6.45 -1.26
N ILE A 38 -13.15 6.83 -0.75
CA ILE A 38 -12.36 6.07 0.23
C ILE A 38 -12.52 6.61 1.66
N ALA A 39 -13.54 7.42 1.94
CA ALA A 39 -13.75 8.03 3.26
C ALA A 39 -13.94 7.02 4.41
N THR A 40 -14.30 5.77 4.09
CA THR A 40 -14.40 4.67 5.07
C THR A 40 -13.05 4.02 5.39
N TRP A 41 -11.98 4.38 4.69
CA TRP A 41 -10.66 3.82 4.93
C TRP A 41 -10.08 4.42 6.24
N PRO A 42 -9.60 3.61 7.21
CA PRO A 42 -9.23 4.12 8.54
C PRO A 42 -8.11 5.16 8.57
N TYR A 43 -7.29 5.21 7.51
CA TYR A 43 -6.22 6.19 7.38
C TYR A 43 -6.65 7.44 6.62
N TYR A 44 -7.83 7.48 6.01
CA TYR A 44 -8.27 8.64 5.24
C TYR A 44 -8.48 9.85 6.14
N ALA A 45 -7.66 10.88 5.95
CA ALA A 45 -7.76 12.15 6.64
C ALA A 45 -7.58 13.29 5.63
N PRO A 46 -8.66 13.82 5.03
CA PRO A 46 -8.57 14.73 3.87
C PRO A 46 -7.90 16.06 4.18
N ALA A 47 -7.82 16.44 5.46
CA ALA A 47 -7.12 17.64 5.92
C ALA A 47 -5.59 17.44 6.11
N ALA A 48 -5.06 16.25 5.85
CA ALA A 48 -3.65 15.89 6.04
C ALA A 48 -3.11 15.08 4.84
N ASP A 49 -1.79 15.00 4.68
CA ASP A 49 -1.16 14.06 3.73
C ASP A 49 -1.19 12.63 4.30
N TRP A 50 -2.38 12.08 4.38
CA TRP A 50 -2.63 10.78 4.96
C TRP A 50 -2.04 9.64 4.14
N ILE A 51 -1.95 9.82 2.81
CA ILE A 51 -1.37 8.80 1.91
C ILE A 51 0.15 8.78 2.02
N GLY A 52 0.80 9.94 2.18
CA GLY A 52 2.23 10.01 2.49
C GLY A 52 2.56 9.35 3.83
N TYR A 53 1.75 9.61 4.87
CA TYR A 53 1.89 8.92 6.16
C TYR A 53 1.75 7.39 6.02
N TRP A 54 0.75 6.93 5.28
CA TRP A 54 0.51 5.50 5.07
C TRP A 54 1.66 4.82 4.31
N LEU A 55 2.19 5.45 3.26
CA LEU A 55 3.36 4.96 2.53
C LEU A 55 4.59 4.83 3.43
N GLY A 56 4.85 5.84 4.27
CA GLY A 56 5.95 5.78 5.24
C GLY A 56 5.78 4.66 6.28
N GLU A 57 4.55 4.39 6.71
CA GLU A 57 4.27 3.28 7.64
C GLU A 57 4.45 1.90 6.97
N ILE A 58 4.09 1.77 5.68
CA ILE A 58 4.38 0.55 4.91
C ILE A 58 5.90 0.33 4.84
N GLU A 59 6.66 1.36 4.47
CA GLU A 59 8.12 1.27 4.36
C GLU A 59 8.75 0.84 5.70
N ARG A 60 8.43 1.55 6.78
CA ARG A 60 8.94 1.27 8.13
C ARG A 60 8.66 -0.17 8.56
N ARG A 61 7.41 -0.62 8.44
CA ARG A 61 6.98 -1.97 8.89
C ARG A 61 7.51 -3.08 8.00
N THR A 62 7.72 -2.81 6.72
CA THR A 62 8.35 -3.76 5.80
C THR A 62 9.83 -3.91 6.16
N GLY A 63 10.53 -2.81 6.42
CA GLY A 63 11.93 -2.81 6.89
C GLY A 63 12.13 -3.53 8.23
N GLU A 64 11.14 -3.44 9.14
CA GLU A 64 11.12 -4.19 10.41
C GLU A 64 10.80 -5.68 10.24
N GLY A 65 10.40 -6.12 9.04
CA GLY A 65 10.02 -7.51 8.77
C GLY A 65 8.71 -7.93 9.46
N VAL A 66 7.83 -6.98 9.78
CA VAL A 66 6.52 -7.22 10.43
C VAL A 66 5.34 -7.02 9.48
N LEU A 67 5.62 -6.70 8.21
CA LEU A 67 4.64 -6.52 7.13
C LEU A 67 5.22 -7.04 5.81
N ILE A 68 4.40 -7.72 5.01
CA ILE A 68 4.66 -7.95 3.59
C ILE A 68 3.51 -7.26 2.83
N PRO A 69 3.72 -6.10 2.21
CA PRO A 69 2.69 -5.41 1.46
C PRO A 69 2.55 -6.04 0.06
N PHE A 70 1.33 -6.04 -0.47
CA PHE A 70 1.03 -6.56 -1.81
C PHE A 70 0.18 -5.56 -2.59
N ARG A 71 0.35 -5.54 -3.91
CA ARG A 71 -0.59 -4.93 -4.85
C ARG A 71 -1.20 -5.98 -5.77
N VAL A 72 -2.35 -5.62 -6.31
CA VAL A 72 -3.03 -6.34 -7.40
C VAL A 72 -2.58 -5.76 -8.74
#